data_AF-F0ICC3-F1
#
_entry.id   AF-F0ICC3-F1
#
_cell.length_a   1.000
_cell.length_b   1.000
_cell.length_c   1.000
_cell.angle_alpha   90.00
_cell.angle_beta   90.00
_cell.angle_gamma   90.00
#
_symmetry.space_group_name_H-M   'P 1'
#
loop_
_entity.id
_entity.type
_entity.pdbx_description
1 polymer ?
#
loop_
_entity_poly.entity_id
_entity_poly.type
_entity_poly.pdbx_seq_one_letter_code
_entity_poly.pdbx_strand_id
1 'polypeptide(L)'
;MRKYLLLLPIFAIACRSSYITEIPQETKISTSLHTGGTHKIVAFVEDDAYYKVAQKNPSYKEAKEAITAQLPAASSDCLCGITVHGGIIRIDGEKKSWIIDIKELPTIAGLVLYDGKNKPIVELNPKKYEMRFRKMFRQNLK
;
A
#
# COMPACT_ATOMS: atom_id res chain seq x y z
N MET A 1 56.41 -17.41 7.20
CA MET A 1 55.18 -17.14 7.97
C MET A 1 54.15 -16.52 7.02
N ARG A 2 53.12 -17.27 6.59
CA ARG A 2 52.10 -16.80 5.65
C ARG A 2 50.81 -16.52 6.43
N LYS A 3 50.47 -15.24 6.60
CA LYS A 3 49.21 -14.82 7.25
C LYS A 3 48.08 -14.98 6.24
N TYR A 4 47.24 -15.99 6.43
CA TYR A 4 45.99 -16.12 5.68
C TYR A 4 44.99 -15.13 6.26
N LEU A 5 44.74 -14.05 5.52
CA LEU A 5 43.70 -13.07 5.83
C LEU A 5 42.34 -13.72 5.54
N LEU A 6 41.66 -14.17 6.58
CA LEU A 6 40.29 -14.67 6.51
C LEU A 6 39.37 -13.49 6.16
N LEU A 7 38.97 -13.40 4.89
CA LEU A 7 37.88 -12.52 4.45
C LEU A 7 36.56 -13.12 4.96
N LEU A 8 36.01 -12.52 6.01
CA LEU A 8 34.63 -12.79 6.45
C LEU A 8 33.66 -12.33 5.35
N PRO A 9 32.82 -13.21 4.80
CA PRO A 9 31.73 -12.77 3.94
C PRO A 9 30.70 -12.06 4.82
N ILE A 10 30.62 -10.73 4.69
CA ILE A 10 29.54 -9.94 5.25
C ILE A 10 28.28 -10.32 4.46
N PHE A 11 27.53 -11.29 4.98
CA PHE A 11 26.16 -11.55 4.54
C PHE A 11 25.31 -10.33 4.90
N ALA A 12 25.22 -9.37 3.98
CA ALA A 12 24.22 -8.33 4.04
C ALA A 12 22.85 -9.00 3.86
N ILE A 13 22.21 -9.39 4.97
CA ILE A 13 20.80 -9.71 5.00
C ILE A 13 20.10 -8.39 4.64
N ALA A 14 19.73 -8.24 3.37
CA ALA A 14 18.84 -7.17 2.95
C ALA A 14 17.52 -7.37 3.70
N CYS A 15 17.39 -6.72 4.85
CA CYS A 15 16.11 -6.55 5.53
C CYS A 15 15.19 -5.84 4.54
N ARG A 16 14.37 -6.63 3.82
CA ARG A 16 13.24 -6.10 3.07
C ARG A 16 12.35 -5.45 4.11
N SER A 17 12.35 -4.12 4.20
CA SER A 17 11.34 -3.42 4.99
C SER A 17 9.99 -3.79 4.37
N SER A 18 9.25 -4.67 5.05
CA SER A 18 7.87 -4.93 4.69
C SER A 18 7.09 -3.77 5.27
N TYR A 19 6.83 -2.73 4.47
CA TYR A 19 5.92 -1.62 4.79
C TYR A 19 4.44 -2.06 4.94
N ILE A 20 4.21 -3.37 5.01
CA ILE A 20 2.94 -4.00 5.36
C ILE A 20 3.23 -4.96 6.50
N THR A 21 2.71 -4.66 7.68
CA THR A 21 2.86 -5.51 8.86
C THR A 21 1.53 -6.18 9.17
N GLU A 22 1.58 -7.49 9.41
CA GLU A 22 0.43 -8.25 9.86
C GLU A 22 0.30 -8.13 11.38
N ILE A 23 -0.91 -7.88 11.86
CA ILE A 23 -1.21 -7.69 13.28
C ILE A 23 -2.48 -8.47 13.68
N PRO A 24 -2.62 -8.86 14.95
CA PRO A 24 -3.89 -9.35 15.48
C PRO A 24 -5.00 -8.30 15.36
N GLN A 25 -6.26 -8.73 15.17
CA GLN A 25 -7.41 -7.82 15.01
C GLN A 25 -7.68 -6.98 16.26
N GLU A 26 -7.40 -7.49 17.44
CA GLU A 26 -7.61 -6.84 18.73
C GLU A 26 -6.58 -5.73 19.03
N THR A 27 -5.52 -5.63 18.22
CA THR A 27 -4.48 -4.62 18.38
C THR A 27 -5.10 -3.23 18.34
N LYS A 28 -4.85 -2.42 19.38
CA LYS A 28 -5.28 -1.01 19.42
C LYS A 28 -4.15 -0.12 18.93
N ILE A 29 -4.38 0.61 17.85
CA ILE A 29 -3.42 1.55 17.27
C ILE A 29 -4.17 2.76 16.70
N SER A 30 -3.57 3.94 16.78
CA SER A 30 -4.10 5.15 16.15
C SER A 30 -3.83 5.10 14.65
N THR A 31 -4.84 5.39 13.84
CA THR A 31 -4.79 5.21 12.37
C THR A 31 -5.38 6.41 11.66
N SER A 32 -4.75 6.82 10.56
CA SER A 32 -5.30 7.80 9.62
C SER A 32 -6.50 7.22 8.86
N LEU A 33 -6.47 5.92 8.62
CA LEU A 33 -7.57 5.18 8.02
C LEU A 33 -7.72 3.81 8.69
N HIS A 34 -8.94 3.47 9.09
CA HIS A 34 -9.30 2.14 9.55
C HIS A 34 -10.55 1.68 8.79
N THR A 35 -10.47 0.51 8.16
CA THR A 35 -11.52 0.06 7.23
C THR A 35 -12.73 -0.57 7.89
N GLY A 36 -12.66 -0.94 9.18
CA GLY A 36 -13.83 -1.38 9.95
C GLY A 36 -14.63 -2.54 9.36
N GLY A 37 -13.99 -3.44 8.59
CA GLY A 37 -14.64 -4.61 7.99
C GLY A 37 -15.01 -4.49 6.50
N THR A 38 -14.70 -3.38 5.82
CA THR A 38 -14.92 -3.29 4.36
C THR A 38 -14.08 -4.30 3.59
N HIS A 39 -14.72 -5.00 2.64
CA HIS A 39 -14.10 -6.09 1.89
C HIS A 39 -13.16 -5.62 0.78
N LYS A 40 -13.31 -4.43 0.22
CA LYS A 40 -12.44 -3.98 -0.88
C LYS A 40 -11.87 -2.59 -0.63
N ILE A 41 -10.60 -2.40 -0.96
CA ILE A 41 -9.93 -1.10 -0.80
C ILE A 41 -9.14 -0.78 -2.04
N VAL A 42 -9.34 0.43 -2.53
CA VAL A 42 -8.47 1.10 -3.49
C VAL A 42 -8.13 2.46 -2.92
N ALA A 43 -6.93 2.59 -2.36
CA ALA A 43 -6.49 3.81 -1.71
C ALA A 43 -5.18 4.30 -2.31
N PHE A 44 -5.12 5.60 -2.60
CA PHE A 44 -3.89 6.29 -2.91
C PHE A 44 -3.29 6.77 -1.59
N VAL A 45 -2.01 6.48 -1.38
CA VAL A 45 -1.28 6.95 -0.20
C VAL A 45 -0.26 7.97 -0.63
N GLU A 46 -0.16 9.06 0.12
CA GLU A 46 0.74 10.17 -0.15
C GLU A 46 1.44 10.52 1.16
N ASP A 47 2.76 10.75 1.10
CA ASP A 47 3.52 11.24 2.24
C ASP A 47 2.99 12.60 2.71
N ASP A 48 2.91 12.81 4.01
CA ASP A 48 2.31 14.01 4.62
C ASP A 48 3.07 15.30 4.25
N ALA A 49 4.39 15.26 4.21
CA ALA A 49 5.22 16.42 3.88
C ALA A 49 5.34 16.64 2.36
N TYR A 50 5.28 15.55 1.58
CA TYR A 50 5.60 15.57 0.15
C TYR A 50 4.41 15.32 -0.79
N TYR A 51 3.16 15.26 -0.29
CA TYR A 51 1.98 15.00 -1.12
C TYR A 51 1.85 15.96 -2.32
N LYS A 52 2.16 17.26 -2.14
CA LYS A 52 2.15 18.25 -3.23
C LYS A 52 3.16 17.95 -4.32
N VAL A 53 4.28 17.31 -3.99
CA VAL A 53 5.29 16.86 -4.96
C VAL A 53 4.78 15.65 -5.71
N ALA A 54 4.17 14.68 -5.01
CA ALA A 54 3.56 13.51 -5.63
C ALA A 54 2.50 13.91 -6.67
N GLN A 55 1.63 14.87 -6.34
CA GLN A 55 0.56 15.34 -7.23
C GLN A 55 1.06 16.09 -8.48
N LYS A 56 2.31 16.56 -8.48
CA LYS A 56 2.96 17.15 -9.67
C LYS A 56 3.62 16.11 -10.57
N ASN A 57 3.78 14.86 -10.12
CA ASN A 57 4.33 13.79 -10.95
C ASN A 57 3.29 13.36 -12.00
N PRO A 58 3.56 13.51 -13.31
CA PRO A 58 2.58 13.20 -14.35
C PRO A 58 2.12 11.73 -14.32
N SER A 59 3.06 10.79 -14.17
CA SER A 59 2.71 9.36 -14.14
C SER A 59 1.83 8.98 -12.96
N TYR A 60 2.01 9.64 -11.80
CA TYR A 60 1.14 9.43 -10.65
C TYR A 60 -0.25 10.01 -10.89
N LYS A 61 -0.32 11.26 -11.35
CA LYS A 61 -1.58 11.96 -11.62
C LYS A 61 -2.43 11.21 -12.65
N GLU A 62 -1.83 10.87 -13.79
CA GLU A 62 -2.51 10.15 -14.88
C GLU A 62 -3.03 8.78 -14.40
N ALA A 63 -2.22 8.01 -13.67
CA ALA A 63 -2.64 6.72 -13.15
C ALA A 63 -3.77 6.85 -12.11
N LYS A 64 -3.71 7.86 -11.24
CA LYS A 64 -4.73 8.14 -10.22
C LYS A 64 -6.07 8.52 -10.86
N GLU A 65 -6.05 9.40 -11.85
CA GLU A 65 -7.23 9.79 -12.62
C GLU A 65 -7.82 8.60 -13.38
N ALA A 66 -6.98 7.84 -14.09
CA ALA A 66 -7.42 6.68 -14.87
C ALA A 66 -8.07 5.58 -14.00
N ILE A 67 -7.51 5.31 -12.82
CA ILE A 67 -8.11 4.34 -11.88
C ILE A 67 -9.39 4.92 -11.30
N THR A 68 -9.39 6.17 -10.82
CA THR A 68 -10.58 6.80 -10.22
C THR A 68 -11.78 6.78 -11.16
N ALA A 69 -11.57 7.03 -12.46
CA ALA A 69 -12.62 6.98 -13.48
C ALA A 69 -13.24 5.57 -13.68
N GLN A 70 -12.56 4.52 -13.23
CA GLN A 70 -13.00 3.11 -13.33
C GLN A 70 -13.63 2.59 -12.04
N LEU A 71 -13.60 3.36 -10.95
CA LEU A 71 -14.09 2.88 -9.65
C LEU A 71 -15.61 3.01 -9.57
N PRO A 72 -16.28 2.04 -8.90
CA PRO A 72 -17.69 2.21 -8.57
C PRO A 72 -17.86 3.38 -7.60
N ALA A 73 -19.10 3.85 -7.47
CA ALA A 73 -19.47 4.71 -6.34
C ALA A 73 -19.08 4.02 -5.02
N ALA A 74 -18.65 4.82 -4.05
CA ALA A 74 -18.31 4.30 -2.73
C ALA A 74 -19.52 3.57 -2.13
N SER A 75 -19.29 2.39 -1.55
CA SER A 75 -20.33 1.55 -0.96
C SER A 75 -19.81 0.88 0.31
N SER A 76 -20.70 0.20 1.03
CA SER A 76 -20.31 -0.68 2.15
C SER A 76 -19.28 -1.74 1.77
N ASP A 77 -19.25 -2.11 0.49
CA ASP A 77 -18.48 -3.24 -0.02
C ASP A 77 -17.12 -2.80 -0.59
N CYS A 78 -16.97 -1.53 -0.97
CA CYS A 78 -15.68 -0.96 -1.36
C CYS A 78 -15.44 0.45 -0.81
N LEU A 79 -14.33 0.57 -0.09
CA LEU A 79 -13.66 1.83 0.19
C LEU A 79 -12.70 2.15 -0.97
N CYS A 80 -13.29 2.61 -2.06
CA CYS A 80 -12.62 2.82 -3.34
C CYS A 80 -12.36 4.33 -3.58
N GLY A 81 -11.19 4.68 -4.11
CA GLY A 81 -10.91 6.02 -4.65
C GLY A 81 -10.47 7.04 -3.60
N ILE A 82 -10.18 6.58 -2.40
CA ILE A 82 -9.75 7.46 -1.31
C ILE A 82 -8.28 7.82 -1.45
N THR A 83 -7.93 9.00 -0.93
CA THR A 83 -6.53 9.42 -0.78
C THR A 83 -6.26 9.62 0.70
N VAL A 84 -5.17 9.03 1.20
CA VAL A 84 -4.71 9.17 2.58
C VAL A 84 -3.37 9.89 2.59
N HIS A 85 -3.28 10.97 3.36
CA HIS A 85 -2.05 11.70 3.58
C HIS A 85 -1.44 11.31 4.92
N GLY A 86 -0.29 10.64 4.89
CA GLY A 86 0.46 10.28 6.09
C GLY A 86 -0.21 9.34 7.09
N GLY A 87 0.58 8.97 8.11
CA GLY A 87 0.17 8.10 9.21
C GLY A 87 -0.08 6.66 8.80
N ILE A 88 -0.91 5.96 9.57
CA ILE A 88 -1.07 4.51 9.47
C ILE A 88 -2.42 4.16 8.88
N ILE A 89 -2.42 3.32 7.85
CA ILE A 89 -3.60 2.65 7.35
C ILE A 89 -3.72 1.29 8.01
N ARG A 90 -4.89 1.00 8.55
CA ARG A 90 -5.27 -0.32 9.04
C ARG A 90 -6.36 -0.93 8.16
N ILE A 91 -6.07 -2.12 7.67
CA ILE A 91 -6.95 -2.94 6.86
C ILE A 91 -7.34 -4.17 7.67
N ASP A 92 -8.61 -4.29 8.00
CA ASP A 92 -9.12 -5.50 8.66
C ASP A 92 -9.42 -6.59 7.62
N GLY A 93 -8.81 -7.76 7.81
CA GLY A 93 -9.26 -9.02 7.21
C GLY A 93 -10.05 -9.84 8.19
N GLU A 94 -10.48 -11.04 7.80
CA GLU A 94 -11.40 -11.88 8.59
C GLU A 94 -10.81 -12.35 9.93
N LYS A 95 -9.51 -12.67 9.97
CA LYS A 95 -8.82 -13.23 11.15
C LYS A 95 -7.65 -12.39 11.66
N LYS A 96 -7.23 -11.41 10.87
CA LYS A 96 -6.04 -10.61 11.09
C LYS A 96 -6.20 -9.27 10.40
N SER A 97 -5.42 -8.30 10.81
CA SER A 97 -5.36 -7.00 10.17
C SER A 97 -3.97 -6.76 9.60
N TRP A 98 -3.87 -5.82 8.69
CA TRP A 98 -2.61 -5.33 8.16
C TRP A 98 -2.49 -3.84 8.43
N ILE A 99 -1.30 -3.40 8.81
CA ILE A 99 -0.96 -2.00 8.91
C ILE A 99 0.02 -1.61 7.81
N ILE A 100 -0.18 -0.43 7.25
CA ILE A 100 0.72 0.22 6.30
C ILE A 100 1.04 1.58 6.90
N ASP A 101 2.27 1.76 7.35
CA ASP A 101 2.76 3.07 7.77
C ASP A 101 3.27 3.82 6.54
N ILE A 102 2.58 4.91 6.20
CA ILE A 102 2.91 5.72 5.03
C ILE A 102 4.30 6.34 5.16
N LYS A 103 4.77 6.62 6.39
CA LYS A 103 6.11 7.18 6.63
C LYS A 103 7.24 6.21 6.31
N GLU A 104 6.96 4.91 6.38
CA GLU A 104 7.94 3.84 6.13
C GLU A 104 8.00 3.43 4.64
N LEU A 105 7.20 4.07 3.78
CA LEU A 105 7.25 3.83 2.34
C LEU A 105 8.53 4.42 1.75
N PRO A 106 9.23 3.71 0.84
CA PRO A 106 10.44 4.23 0.20
C PRO A 106 10.13 5.25 -0.91
N THR A 107 8.85 5.57 -1.15
CA THR A 107 8.38 6.55 -2.13
C THR A 107 7.36 7.47 -1.49
N ILE A 108 7.27 8.71 -1.99
CA ILE A 108 6.34 9.73 -1.48
C ILE A 108 4.86 9.47 -1.83
N ALA A 109 4.57 8.45 -2.62
CA ALA A 109 3.22 8.00 -2.93
C ALA A 109 3.17 6.52 -3.30
N GLY A 110 1.99 5.92 -3.17
CA GLY A 110 1.72 4.51 -3.41
C GLY A 110 0.26 4.26 -3.78
N LEU A 111 -0.02 3.08 -4.33
CA LEU A 111 -1.36 2.55 -4.51
C LEU A 111 -1.53 1.32 -3.61
N VAL A 112 -2.48 1.40 -2.70
CA VAL A 112 -2.90 0.31 -1.81
C VAL A 112 -4.12 -0.37 -2.39
N LEU A 113 -4.04 -1.69 -2.53
CA LEU A 113 -5.10 -2.54 -3.08
C LEU A 113 -5.35 -3.70 -2.11
N TYR A 114 -6.62 -3.94 -1.79
CA TYR A 114 -7.04 -5.07 -0.98
C TYR A 114 -8.35 -5.67 -1.52
N ASP A 115 -8.35 -6.99 -1.72
CA ASP A 115 -9.44 -7.73 -2.33
C ASP A 115 -10.42 -8.35 -1.32
N GLY A 116 -10.16 -8.18 -0.01
CA GLY A 116 -11.00 -8.69 1.07
C GLY A 116 -10.57 -10.00 1.66
N LYS A 117 -9.52 -10.62 1.10
CA LYS A 117 -9.12 -11.97 1.45
C LYS A 117 -7.62 -12.12 1.63
N ASN A 118 -6.83 -11.56 0.71
CA ASN A 118 -5.39 -11.77 0.65
C ASN A 118 -4.63 -10.58 1.24
N LYS A 119 -3.35 -10.79 1.58
CA LYS A 119 -2.48 -9.70 2.04
C LYS A 119 -2.58 -8.50 1.07
N PRO A 120 -2.78 -7.27 1.58
CA PRO A 120 -2.83 -6.08 0.74
C PRO A 120 -1.59 -5.94 -0.13
N ILE A 121 -1.78 -5.35 -1.30
CA ILE A 121 -0.69 -4.96 -2.20
C ILE A 121 -0.47 -3.47 -2.03
N VAL A 122 0.79 -3.07 -1.89
CA VAL A 122 1.20 -1.68 -2.10
C VAL A 122 2.12 -1.66 -3.31
N GLU A 123 1.65 -1.02 -4.39
CA GLU A 123 2.46 -0.75 -5.58
C GLU A 123 3.02 0.67 -5.47
N LEU A 124 4.32 0.80 -5.68
CA LEU A 124 5.05 2.07 -5.50
C LEU A 124 5.47 2.67 -6.84
N ASN A 125 5.32 1.94 -7.95
CA ASN A 125 5.58 2.43 -9.28
C ASN A 125 4.26 2.84 -9.97
N PRO A 126 4.00 4.14 -10.19
CA PRO A 126 2.79 4.62 -10.85
C PRO A 126 2.52 3.97 -12.21
N LYS A 127 3.57 3.64 -12.97
CA LYS A 127 3.44 2.99 -14.28
C LYS A 127 2.82 1.58 -14.19
N LYS A 128 2.79 0.97 -13.00
CA LYS A 128 2.22 -0.35 -12.75
C LYS A 128 0.84 -0.30 -12.10
N TYR A 129 0.38 0.88 -11.66
CA TYR A 129 -0.85 1.03 -10.88
C TYR A 129 -2.04 0.44 -11.61
N GLU A 130 -2.28 0.86 -12.85
CA GLU A 130 -3.44 0.41 -13.61
C GLU A 130 -3.41 -1.11 -13.86
N MET A 131 -2.25 -1.66 -14.22
CA MET A 131 -2.08 -3.11 -14.39
C MET A 131 -2.42 -3.86 -13.08
N ARG A 132 -1.92 -3.39 -11.94
CA ARG A 132 -2.19 -4.01 -10.63
C ARG A 132 -3.66 -3.91 -10.24
N PHE A 133 -4.25 -2.73 -10.40
CA PHE A 133 -5.67 -2.48 -10.18
C PHE A 133 -6.53 -3.42 -11.04
N ARG A 134 -6.26 -3.47 -12.35
CA ARG A 134 -7.02 -4.32 -13.28
C ARG A 134 -6.91 -5.80 -12.93
N LYS A 135 -5.71 -6.26 -12.56
CA LYS A 135 -5.48 -7.65 -12.16
C LYS A 135 -6.30 -8.05 -10.93
N MET A 136 -6.46 -7.14 -9.97
CA MET A 136 -7.16 -7.44 -8.71
C MET A 136 -8.67 -7.18 -8.79
N PHE A 137 -9.11 -6.13 -9.47
CA PHE A 137 -10.49 -5.66 -9.41
C PHE A 137 -11.29 -5.87 -10.70
N ARG A 138 -10.66 -5.84 -11.89
CA ARG A 138 -11.41 -5.92 -13.15
C ARG A 138 -11.94 -7.31 -13.48
N GLN A 139 -11.39 -8.35 -12.86
CA GLN A 139 -11.96 -9.71 -12.95
C GLN A 139 -13.29 -9.85 -12.17
N ASN A 140 -13.62 -8.88 -11.30
CA ASN A 140 -14.77 -8.93 -10.40
C ASN A 140 -15.77 -7.77 -10.60
N LEU A 141 -15.62 -6.95 -11.65
CA LEU A 141 -16.48 -5.80 -11.97
C LEU A 141 -17.37 -6.09 -13.20
N LYS A 142 -18.02 -7.26 -13.22
CA LYS A 142 -19.12 -7.56 -14.14
C LYS A 142 -20.45 -7.44 -13.40
#